data_AF-A0A2V9DSJ2-F1
#
_entry.id   AF-A0A2V9DSJ2-F1
#
_cell.length_a   1.000
_cell.length_b   1.000
_cell.length_c   1.000
_cell.angle_alpha   90.00
_cell.angle_beta   90.00
_cell.angle_gamma   90.00
#
_symmetry.space_group_name_H-M   'P 1'
#
loop_
_entity.id
_entity.type
_entity.pdbx_description
1 polymer ?
#
loop_
_entity_poly.entity_id
_entity_poly.type
_entity_poly.pdbx_seq_one_letter_code
_entity_poly.pdbx_strand_id
1 'polypeptide(L)'
;MASPNLTNLQAGGAMIETVNGTVEVLNPAEILRNQDGIFEVTSPYGHVFQVTCRRGTKMSVREISEPHRTQSAENMTWRIKRVARAVA
;
A
#
# COMPACT_ATOMS: atom_id res chain seq x y z
N MET A 1 11.73 -23.60 -19.91
CA MET A 1 12.32 -22.55 -19.05
C MET A 1 11.29 -21.44 -18.92
N ALA A 2 10.58 -21.39 -17.80
CA ALA A 2 9.45 -20.47 -17.61
C ALA A 2 9.98 -19.12 -17.12
N SER A 3 9.81 -18.09 -17.93
CA SER A 3 10.12 -16.70 -17.58
C SER A 3 9.16 -16.21 -16.48
N PRO A 4 9.63 -15.46 -15.48
CA PRO A 4 8.77 -14.93 -14.42
C PRO A 4 7.81 -13.88 -14.99
N ASN A 5 6.53 -14.03 -14.62
CA ASN A 5 5.47 -13.07 -14.92
C ASN A 5 5.85 -11.70 -14.34
N LEU A 6 6.10 -10.72 -15.21
CA LEU A 6 6.18 -9.31 -14.87
C LEU A 6 4.77 -8.87 -14.44
N THR A 7 4.59 -8.70 -13.13
CA THR A 7 3.36 -8.15 -12.55
C THR A 7 3.14 -6.76 -13.14
N ASN A 8 2.07 -6.67 -13.92
CA ASN A 8 1.62 -5.52 -14.67
C ASN A 8 1.52 -4.27 -13.78
N LEU A 9 2.38 -3.29 -14.06
CA LEU A 9 2.42 -1.98 -13.43
C LEU A 9 1.28 -1.12 -13.99
N GLN A 10 0.03 -1.40 -13.62
CA GLN A 10 -1.12 -0.60 -14.05
C GLN A 10 -1.53 0.40 -12.96
N ALA A 11 -0.85 1.55 -12.99
CA ALA A 11 -1.30 2.77 -12.34
C ALA A 11 -2.54 3.30 -13.09
N GLY A 12 -3.73 2.94 -12.60
CA GLY A 12 -4.99 3.41 -13.16
C GLY A 12 -6.17 2.56 -12.68
N GLY A 13 -6.63 2.76 -11.45
CA GLY A 13 -7.85 2.12 -10.93
C GLY A 13 -7.66 0.73 -10.30
N ALA A 14 -6.45 0.35 -9.91
CA ALA A 14 -6.21 -0.89 -9.18
C ALA A 14 -6.91 -0.86 -7.81
N MET A 15 -8.07 -1.53 -7.72
CA MET A 15 -8.67 -1.83 -6.43
C MET A 15 -7.80 -2.87 -5.74
N ILE A 16 -7.42 -2.62 -4.48
CA ILE A 16 -6.68 -3.63 -3.70
C ILE A 16 -7.75 -4.62 -3.23
N GLU A 17 -8.08 -5.61 -4.05
CA GLU A 17 -9.22 -6.52 -3.79
C GLU A 17 -8.86 -7.64 -2.80
N THR A 18 -7.58 -8.01 -2.71
CA THR A 18 -7.12 -9.16 -1.92
C THR A 18 -6.50 -8.74 -0.59
N VAL A 19 -6.98 -9.32 0.52
CA VAL A 19 -6.30 -9.23 1.83
C VAL A 19 -4.93 -9.90 1.71
N ASN A 20 -3.88 -9.27 2.23
CA ASN A 20 -2.46 -9.59 1.99
C ASN A 20 -1.94 -9.33 0.56
N GLY A 21 -2.77 -8.81 -0.35
CA GLY A 21 -2.27 -8.26 -1.62
C GLY A 21 -1.38 -7.05 -1.34
N THR A 22 -0.15 -7.08 -1.87
CA THR A 22 0.77 -5.93 -1.83
C THR A 22 0.85 -5.32 -3.22
N VAL A 23 0.70 -4.01 -3.31
CA VAL A 23 0.86 -3.24 -4.55
C VAL A 23 1.96 -2.20 -4.38
N GLU A 24 2.72 -1.96 -5.43
CA GLU A 24 3.77 -0.94 -5.48
C GLU A 24 3.28 0.26 -6.29
N VAL A 25 3.38 1.45 -5.71
CA VAL A 25 2.73 2.65 -6.26
C VAL A 25 3.62 3.87 -6.06
N LEU A 26 3.50 4.86 -6.94
CA LEU A 26 4.22 6.13 -6.79
C LEU A 26 3.53 7.06 -5.78
N ASN A 27 2.20 7.05 -5.76
CA ASN A 27 1.40 7.90 -4.90
C ASN A 27 0.34 7.08 -4.15
N PRO A 28 0.54 6.81 -2.84
CA PRO A 28 -0.40 5.99 -2.08
C PRO A 28 -1.76 6.66 -1.87
N ALA A 29 -1.83 7.99 -1.85
CA ALA A 29 -3.09 8.71 -1.63
C ALA A 29 -4.10 8.52 -2.77
N GLU A 30 -3.62 8.44 -4.02
CA GLU A 30 -4.48 8.23 -5.20
C GLU A 30 -5.14 6.86 -5.21
N ILE A 31 -4.46 5.86 -4.66
CA ILE A 31 -4.96 4.49 -4.56
C ILE A 31 -5.92 4.38 -3.38
N LEU A 32 -5.55 4.93 -2.22
CA LEU A 32 -6.31 4.78 -0.97
C LEU A 32 -7.59 5.61 -0.91
N ARG A 33 -7.70 6.73 -1.66
CA ARG A 33 -8.88 7.62 -1.62
C ARG A 33 -10.22 6.95 -1.92
N ASN A 34 -10.21 5.88 -2.72
CA ASN A 34 -11.42 5.16 -3.13
C ASN A 34 -11.51 3.77 -2.48
N GLN A 35 -10.66 3.48 -1.49
CA GLN A 35 -10.64 2.19 -0.81
C GLN A 35 -11.34 2.29 0.55
N ASP A 36 -11.87 1.16 0.98
CA ASP A 36 -12.38 0.95 2.33
C ASP A 36 -11.58 -0.18 2.98
N GLY A 37 -11.20 -0.02 4.24
CA GLY A 37 -10.45 -1.01 5.01
C GLY A 37 -9.23 -0.43 5.73
N ILE A 38 -8.41 -1.33 6.27
CA ILE A 38 -7.16 -1.00 6.94
C ILE A 38 -6.00 -1.49 6.06
N PHE A 39 -5.03 -0.61 5.86
CA PHE A 39 -3.87 -0.80 5.00
C PHE A 39 -2.59 -0.57 5.80
N GLU A 40 -1.56 -1.30 5.44
CA GLU A 40 -0.19 -1.05 5.83
C GLU A 40 0.53 -0.44 4.63
N VAL A 41 1.14 0.72 4.83
CA VAL A 41 1.79 1.51 3.80
C VAL A 41 3.25 1.67 4.18
N THR A 42 4.14 1.07 3.42
CA THR A 42 5.59 1.21 3.61
C THR A 42 6.14 2.26 2.67
N SER A 43 6.87 3.24 3.21
CA SER A 43 7.57 4.24 2.42
C SER A 43 8.79 3.64 1.74
N PRO A 44 9.30 4.29 0.67
CA PRO A 44 10.57 3.90 0.05
C PRO A 44 11.75 3.85 1.04
N TYR A 45 11.64 4.61 2.13
CA TYR A 45 12.65 4.73 3.19
C TYR A 45 12.45 3.73 4.34
N GLY A 46 11.48 2.83 4.24
CA GLY A 46 11.23 1.77 5.22
C GLY A 46 10.32 2.15 6.39
N HIS A 47 9.73 3.35 6.40
CA HIS A 47 8.73 3.72 7.41
C HIS A 47 7.42 3.00 7.14
N VAL A 48 6.78 2.47 8.18
CA VAL A 48 5.51 1.74 8.04
C VAL A 48 4.39 2.53 8.71
N PHE A 49 3.33 2.78 7.94
CA PHE A 49 2.13 3.47 8.35
C PHE A 49 0.93 2.53 8.28
N GLN A 50 0.10 2.54 9.30
CA GLN A 50 -1.25 2.02 9.22
C GLN A 50 -2.17 3.13 8.71
N VAL A 51 -2.88 2.85 7.62
CA VAL A 51 -3.88 3.77 7.05
C VAL A 51 -5.25 3.10 7.11
N THR A 52 -6.16 3.75 7.82
CA THR A 52 -7.56 3.36 7.87
C THR A 52 -8.35 4.25 6.92
N CYS A 53 -8.89 3.64 5.87
CA CYS A 53 -9.72 4.31 4.87
C CYS A 53 -11.18 3.90 5.10
N ARG A 54 -12.07 4.88 5.18
CA ARG A 54 -13.52 4.67 5.17
C ARG A 54 -14.12 5.47 4.04
N ARG A 55 -14.91 4.82 3.20
CA ARG A 55 -15.56 5.50 2.06
C ARG A 55 -16.43 6.66 2.55
N GLY A 56 -16.23 7.85 1.98
CA GLY A 56 -16.97 9.06 2.35
C GLY A 56 -16.57 9.72 3.67
N THR A 57 -15.51 9.23 4.33
CA THR A 57 -14.98 9.79 5.58
C THR A 57 -13.50 10.15 5.44
N LYS A 58 -12.93 10.85 6.43
CA LYS A 58 -11.50 11.18 6.52
C LYS A 58 -10.64 9.91 6.66
N MET A 59 -9.49 9.90 5.99
CA MET A 59 -8.46 8.88 6.19
C MET A 59 -7.70 9.13 7.50
N SER A 60 -7.50 8.08 8.29
CA SER A 60 -6.66 8.11 9.49
C SER A 60 -5.33 7.43 9.19
N VAL A 61 -4.23 8.11 9.49
CA VAL A 61 -2.87 7.61 9.29
C VAL A 61 -2.17 7.55 10.64
N ARG A 62 -1.56 6.41 10.95
CA ARG A 62 -0.77 6.20 12.17
C ARG A 62 0.55 5.55 11.79
N GLU A 63 1.67 6.12 12.20
CA GLU A 63 2.97 5.45 12.09
C GLU A 63 3.04 4.31 13.12
N ILE A 64 3.44 3.11 12.67
CA ILE A 64 3.42 1.89 13.51
C ILE A 64 4.79 1.25 13.71
N SER A 65 5.84 1.70 13.01
CA SER A 65 7.20 1.22 13.28
C SER A 65 8.27 2.22 12.89
N GLU A 66 9.39 2.17 13.64
CA GLU A 66 10.66 2.75 13.23
C GLU A 66 11.14 2.13 11.90
N PRO A 67 11.84 2.91 11.05
CA PRO A 67 12.21 2.47 9.73
C PRO A 67 13.04 1.19 9.80
N HIS A 68 12.49 0.09 9.28
CA HIS A 68 13.30 -1.08 9.01
C HIS A 68 14.25 -0.68 7.88
N ARG A 69 15.57 -0.66 8.17
CA ARG A 69 16.61 -0.36 7.17
C ARG A 69 16.41 -1.25 5.93
N THR A 70 15.76 -0.71 4.91
CA THR A 70 15.74 -1.30 3.59
C THR A 70 17.05 -0.91 2.91
N GLN A 71 17.96 -1.88 2.82
CA GLN A 71 19.06 -1.84 1.87
C GLN A 71 18.44 -1.78 0.47
N SER A 72 18.93 -0.90 -0.40
CA SER A 72 18.42 -0.57 -1.74
C SER A 72 17.32 0.50 -1.77
N ALA A 73 17.75 1.76 -1.74
CA ALA A 73 17.00 2.94 -2.20
C ALA A 73 16.85 2.99 -3.74
N GLU A 74 16.76 1.83 -4.39
CA GLU A 74 16.77 1.69 -5.85
C GLU A 74 15.35 1.83 -6.43
N ASN A 75 14.31 1.70 -5.60
CA ASN A 75 12.92 1.86 -6.00
C ASN A 75 12.23 2.93 -5.12
N MET A 76 11.94 4.09 -5.70
CA MET A 76 11.15 5.17 -5.09
C MET A 76 9.63 4.83 -5.08
N THR A 77 9.27 3.60 -4.75
CA THR A 77 7.89 3.11 -4.73
C THR A 77 7.40 2.92 -3.30
N TRP A 78 6.16 3.30 -3.06
CA TRP A 78 5.43 2.98 -1.85
C TRP A 78 4.83 1.59 -1.98
N ARG A 79 4.85 0.82 -0.89
CA ARG A 79 4.21 -0.50 -0.85
C ARG A 79 2.94 -0.39 -0.04
N ILE A 80 1.81 -0.80 -0.60
CA ILE A 80 0.53 -0.83 0.11
C ILE A 80 0.07 -2.28 0.23
N LYS A 81 -0.18 -2.72 1.47
CA LYS A 81 -0.73 -4.02 1.79
C LYS A 81 -2.07 -3.87 2.48
N ARG A 82 -3.11 -4.53 1.99
CA ARG A 82 -4.40 -4.58 2.72
C ARG A 82 -4.27 -5.54 3.89
N VAL A 83 -4.46 -5.05 5.11
CA VAL A 83 -4.41 -5.85 6.34
C VAL A 83 -5.80 -6.25 6.84
N ALA A 84 -6.84 -5.44 6.60
CA ALA A 84 -8.21 -5.80 6.90
C ALA A 84 -9.20 -5.20 5.89
N ARG A 85 -10.30 -5.92 5.63
CA ARG A 85 -11.39 -5.46 4.76
C ARG A 85 -12.43 -4.62 5.51
N ALA A 86 -12.60 -4.85 6.80
CA ALA A 86 -13.63 -4.19 7.60
C ALA A 86 -13.03 -3.13 8.53
N VAL A 87 -13.61 -1.94 8.50
CA VAL A 87 -13.50 -0.97 9.59
C VAL A 87 -14.87 -0.96 10.25
N ALA A 88 -15.02 -1.64 11.40
CA ALA A 88 -16.28 -1.68 12.16
C ALA A 88 -16.77 -0.29 12.54
#